data_AF-A0A6P0Q213-F1
#
_entry.id   AF-A0A6P0Q213-F1
#
_cell.length_a   1.000
_cell.length_b   1.000
_cell.length_c   1.000
_cell.angle_alpha   90.00
_cell.angle_beta   90.00
_cell.angle_gamma   90.00
#
_symmetry.space_group_name_H-M   'P 1'
#
loop_
_entity.id
_entity.type
_entity.pdbx_description
1 polymer ?
#
loop_
_entity_poly.entity_id
_entity_poly.type
_entity_poly.pdbx_seq_one_letter_code
_entity_poly.pdbx_strand_id
1 'polypeptide(L)'
;MPFTQPQSSIFTKYEILVNGSRLPESAQFHITGLTVDEEINLPSMFTLELGSLDVQEGEVLWLDNSLFSIGNTLEVKLGYRGNLTTLMVGEITAIEPEFTIQRLP
;
A
#
# COMPACT_ATOMS: atom_id res chain seq x y z
N MET A 1 13.83 -40.43 -11.34
CA MET A 1 14.74 -39.34 -10.93
C MET A 1 13.91 -38.33 -10.14
N PRO A 2 14.24 -38.00 -8.89
CA PRO A 2 13.52 -36.95 -8.18
C PRO A 2 13.96 -35.58 -8.72
N PHE A 3 12.99 -34.73 -9.06
CA PHE A 3 13.23 -33.35 -9.40
C PHE A 3 13.70 -32.62 -8.14
N THR A 4 14.96 -32.16 -8.14
CA THR A 4 15.47 -31.22 -7.15
C THR A 4 14.77 -29.89 -7.39
N GLN A 5 13.78 -29.55 -6.56
CA GLN A 5 13.10 -28.26 -6.63
C GLN A 5 14.11 -27.16 -6.27
N PRO A 6 14.34 -26.14 -7.13
CA PRO A 6 15.30 -25.10 -6.81
C PRO A 6 14.88 -24.37 -5.53
N GLN A 7 15.84 -24.39 -4.60
CA GLN A 7 15.80 -23.90 -3.24
C GLN A 7 15.74 -22.36 -3.22
N SER A 8 14.86 -21.82 -2.38
CA SER A 8 14.70 -20.43 -1.92
C SER A 8 14.09 -19.38 -2.86
N SER A 9 12.75 -19.27 -2.79
CA SER A 9 11.95 -18.08 -3.08
C SER A 9 12.43 -16.79 -2.37
N ILE A 10 13.29 -15.94 -2.94
CA ILE A 10 13.55 -14.58 -2.39
C ILE A 10 12.43 -13.61 -2.79
N PHE A 11 11.20 -13.89 -2.36
CA PHE A 11 10.11 -12.94 -2.54
C PHE A 11 10.23 -11.81 -1.52
N THR A 12 10.18 -10.58 -2.00
CA THR A 12 9.99 -9.39 -1.16
C THR A 12 8.63 -9.48 -0.50
N LYS A 13 8.58 -9.18 0.81
CA LYS A 13 7.34 -9.00 1.55
C LYS A 13 7.26 -7.56 2.02
N TYR A 14 6.05 -7.03 2.03
CA TYR A 14 5.73 -5.76 2.65
C TYR A 14 4.60 -5.95 3.65
N GLU A 15 4.49 -5.03 4.60
CA GLU A 15 3.37 -4.93 5.51
C GLU A 15 3.09 -3.45 5.76
N ILE A 16 1.81 -3.08 5.74
CA ILE A 16 1.35 -1.74 6.05
C ILE A 16 0.44 -1.79 7.26
N LEU A 17 0.72 -0.92 8.22
CA LEU A 17 -0.10 -0.73 9.41
C LEU A 17 -0.68 0.68 9.38
N VAL A 18 -1.96 0.79 9.68
CA VAL A 18 -2.65 2.07 9.87
C VAL A 18 -3.04 2.17 11.34
N ASN A 19 -2.61 3.24 12.00
CA ASN A 19 -2.79 3.46 13.44
C ASN A 19 -2.36 2.24 14.27
N GLY A 20 -1.26 1.59 13.87
CA GLY A 20 -0.70 0.40 14.51
C GLY A 20 -1.45 -0.91 14.23
N SER A 21 -2.52 -0.89 13.44
CA SER A 21 -3.29 -2.08 13.05
C SER A 21 -2.95 -2.50 11.62
N ARG A 22 -2.74 -3.80 11.39
CA ARG A 22 -2.52 -4.34 10.05
C ARG A 22 -3.72 -4.05 9.16
N LEU A 23 -3.47 -3.65 7.91
CA LEU A 23 -4.54 -3.46 6.93
C LEU A 23 -5.40 -4.74 6.78
N PRO A 24 -6.73 -4.62 6.70
CA PRO A 24 -7.60 -5.74 6.39
C PRO A 24 -7.29 -6.30 5.00
N GLU A 25 -7.48 -7.60 4.82
CA GLU A 25 -7.16 -8.31 3.57
C GLU A 25 -7.85 -7.68 2.36
N SER A 26 -9.10 -7.24 2.53
CA SER A 26 -9.86 -6.52 1.50
C SER A 26 -9.15 -5.27 0.99
N ALA A 27 -8.53 -4.47 1.87
CA ALA A 27 -7.76 -3.29 1.46
C ALA A 27 -6.42 -3.67 0.82
N GLN A 28 -5.75 -4.71 1.33
CA GLN A 28 -4.47 -5.17 0.79
C GLN A 28 -4.57 -5.58 -0.69
N PHE A 29 -5.68 -6.23 -1.10
CA PHE A 29 -5.89 -6.62 -2.49
C PHE A 29 -6.02 -5.43 -3.46
N HIS A 30 -6.31 -4.24 -2.95
CA HIS A 30 -6.47 -3.04 -3.76
C HIS A 30 -5.19 -2.21 -3.86
N ILE A 31 -4.13 -2.57 -3.14
CA ILE A 31 -2.85 -1.85 -3.23
C ILE A 31 -2.21 -2.13 -4.59
N THR A 32 -2.02 -1.07 -5.38
CA THR A 32 -1.39 -1.15 -6.70
C THR A 32 0.04 -0.66 -6.68
N GLY A 33 0.38 0.19 -5.72
CA GLY A 33 1.71 0.79 -5.62
C GLY A 33 2.00 1.32 -4.22
N LEU A 34 3.28 1.33 -3.86
CA LEU A 34 3.81 1.95 -2.65
C LEU A 34 5.19 2.50 -2.98
N THR A 35 5.34 3.81 -2.84
CA THR A 35 6.60 4.52 -3.01
C THR A 35 6.98 5.17 -1.69
N VAL A 36 8.27 5.07 -1.33
CA VAL A 36 8.86 5.78 -0.20
C VAL A 36 10.03 6.60 -0.75
N ASP A 37 9.94 7.92 -0.59
CA ASP A 37 10.95 8.87 -1.00
C ASP A 37 11.70 9.38 0.22
N GLU A 38 13.01 9.13 0.28
CA GLU A 38 13.90 9.65 1.31
C GLU A 38 14.95 10.56 0.67
N GLU A 39 14.95 11.83 1.07
CA GLU A 39 15.93 12.80 0.59
C GLU A 39 16.59 13.51 1.78
N ILE A 40 17.86 13.89 1.62
CA ILE A 40 18.63 14.55 2.69
C ILE A 40 18.06 15.94 3.04
N ASN A 41 17.51 16.64 2.04
CA ASN A 41 17.09 18.05 2.17
C ASN A 41 15.58 18.25 2.17
N LEU A 42 14.79 17.19 1.94
CA LEU A 42 13.33 17.22 2.00
C LEU A 42 12.84 16.25 3.07
N PRO A 43 11.64 16.48 3.65
CA PRO A 43 11.00 15.49 4.49
C PRO A 43 10.82 14.17 3.72
N SER A 44 11.07 13.04 4.38
CA SER A 44 10.70 11.75 3.83
C SER A 44 9.19 11.70 3.59
N MET A 45 8.78 11.15 2.47
CA MET A 45 7.37 11.04 2.06
C MET A 45 7.06 9.62 1.63
N PHE A 46 5.77 9.25 1.71
CA PHE A 46 5.27 8.02 1.13
C PHE A 46 4.05 8.31 0.27
N THR A 47 3.86 7.50 -0.75
CA THR A 47 2.66 7.47 -1.58
C THR A 47 2.14 6.04 -1.61
N LEU A 48 0.90 5.84 -1.15
CA LEU A 48 0.19 4.57 -1.25
C LEU A 48 -0.90 4.70 -2.31
N GLU A 49 -0.83 3.86 -3.33
CA GLU A 49 -1.79 3.84 -4.42
C GLU A 49 -2.76 2.67 -4.25
N LEU A 50 -4.05 2.99 -4.31
CA LEU A 50 -5.15 2.04 -4.17
C LEU A 50 -5.99 2.05 -5.44
N GLY A 51 -6.13 0.88 -6.06
CA GLY A 51 -7.11 0.65 -7.11
C GLY A 51 -8.52 0.64 -6.54
N SER A 52 -9.47 1.16 -7.30
CA SER A 52 -10.90 0.97 -7.06
C SER A 52 -11.48 0.38 -8.33
N LEU A 53 -11.63 -0.94 -8.36
CA LEU A 53 -12.21 -1.67 -9.50
C LEU A 53 -13.73 -1.82 -9.37
N ASP A 54 -14.26 -1.68 -8.17
CA ASP A 54 -15.65 -1.98 -7.86
C ASP A 54 -16.35 -0.72 -7.38
N VAL A 55 -17.11 -0.11 -8.29
CA VAL A 55 -18.10 0.90 -7.94
C VAL A 55 -19.34 0.14 -7.47
N GLN A 56 -19.24 -0.59 -6.34
CA GLN A 56 -20.45 -1.11 -5.72
C GLN A 56 -21.22 0.09 -5.17
N GLU A 57 -22.44 0.27 -5.65
CA GLU A 57 -23.40 1.28 -5.15
C GLU A 57 -23.04 2.75 -5.41
N GLY A 58 -22.10 3.05 -6.32
CA GLY A 58 -21.82 4.43 -6.73
C GLY A 58 -20.86 5.19 -5.82
N GLU A 59 -20.29 4.54 -4.79
CA GLU A 59 -19.30 5.14 -3.90
C GLU A 59 -17.87 4.73 -4.28
N VAL A 60 -16.94 5.68 -4.25
CA VAL A 60 -15.51 5.38 -4.39
C VAL A 60 -15.02 4.85 -3.05
N LEU A 61 -14.88 3.52 -2.96
CA LEU A 61 -14.61 2.72 -1.74
C LEU A 61 -13.62 3.31 -0.71
N TRP A 62 -12.65 4.10 -1.15
CA TRP A 62 -11.54 4.58 -0.32
C TRP A 62 -11.63 6.06 0.08
N LEU A 63 -12.38 6.89 -0.65
CA LEU A 63 -12.39 8.34 -0.42
C LEU A 63 -12.94 8.71 0.96
N ASP A 64 -14.03 8.07 1.37
CA ASP A 64 -14.71 8.32 2.64
C ASP A 64 -14.38 7.26 3.71
N ASN A 65 -13.41 6.39 3.44
CA ASN A 65 -13.07 5.29 4.34
C ASN A 65 -12.22 5.78 5.52
N SER A 66 -12.67 5.50 6.75
CA SER A 66 -11.97 5.89 7.98
C SER A 66 -10.55 5.32 8.09
N LEU A 67 -10.24 4.24 7.36
CA LEU A 67 -8.92 3.62 7.32
C LEU A 67 -7.87 4.55 6.70
N PHE A 68 -8.21 5.34 5.68
CA PHE A 68 -7.26 6.21 4.97
C PHE A 68 -7.49 7.69 5.23
N SER A 69 -8.17 8.03 6.33
CA SER A 69 -8.41 9.42 6.72
C SER A 69 -7.11 10.19 6.96
N ILE A 70 -7.11 11.45 6.53
CA ILE A 70 -6.05 12.42 6.86
C ILE A 70 -5.87 12.47 8.38
N GLY A 71 -4.63 12.45 8.84
CA GLY A 71 -4.29 12.35 10.27
C GLY A 71 -3.93 10.95 10.74
N ASN A 72 -4.32 9.89 10.01
CA ASN A 72 -3.96 8.53 10.39
C ASN A 72 -2.45 8.31 10.21
N THR A 73 -1.84 7.62 11.17
CA THR A 73 -0.44 7.20 11.08
C THR A 73 -0.33 5.95 10.22
N LEU A 74 0.58 5.95 9.25
CA LEU A 74 0.90 4.81 8.41
C LEU A 74 2.33 4.35 8.68
N GLU A 75 2.51 3.07 8.96
CA GLU A 75 3.81 2.41 9.09
C GLU A 75 4.02 1.45 7.92
N VAL A 76 5.11 1.66 7.18
CA VAL A 76 5.54 0.83 6.06
C VAL A 76 6.67 -0.08 6.52
N LYS A 77 6.49 -1.39 6.34
CA LYS A 77 7.52 -2.40 6.57
C LYS A 77 7.86 -3.12 5.29
N LEU A 78 9.15 -3.37 5.07
CA LEU A 78 9.66 -4.08 3.90
C LEU A 78 10.74 -5.07 4.32
N GLY A 79 10.88 -6.17 3.59
CA GLY A 79 12.01 -7.08 3.77
C GLY A 79 11.88 -8.38 2.99
N TYR A 80 12.78 -9.31 3.30
CA TYR A 80 12.92 -10.59 2.59
C TYR A 80 12.73 -11.77 3.55
N ARG A 81 12.23 -12.89 3.01
CA ARG A 81 12.07 -14.16 3.76
C ARG A 81 11.27 -14.02 5.08
N GLY A 82 10.36 -13.03 5.13
CA GLY A 82 9.52 -12.77 6.31
C GLY A 82 10.21 -11.99 7.43
N ASN A 83 11.46 -11.55 7.25
CA ASN A 83 12.08 -10.59 8.16
C ASN A 83 11.77 -9.18 7.64
N LEU A 84 10.75 -8.56 8.22
CA LEU A 84 10.29 -7.22 7.88
C LEU A 84 10.92 -6.22 8.84
N THR A 85 11.50 -5.15 8.29
CA THR A 85 11.93 -3.99 9.07
C THR A 85 11.02 -2.81 8.74
N THR A 86 10.82 -1.93 9.71
CA THR A 86 10.17 -0.64 9.47
C THR A 86 11.05 0.19 8.56
N LEU A 87 10.48 0.57 7.41
CA LEU A 87 11.11 1.46 6.43
C LEU A 87 10.74 2.91 6.76
N MET A 88 9.45 3.18 7.02
CA MET A 88 8.96 4.53 7.31
C MET A 88 7.76 4.49 8.26
N VAL A 89 7.65 5.52 9.11
CA VAL A 89 6.43 5.86 9.84
C VAL A 89 6.10 7.31 9.51
N GLY A 90 4.87 7.57 9.07
CA GLY A 90 4.42 8.91 8.70
C GLY A 90 2.92 9.08 8.88
N GLU A 91 2.41 10.26 8.57
CA GLU A 91 0.98 10.59 8.65
C GLU A 91 0.40 10.72 7.23
N ILE A 92 -0.87 10.32 7.05
CA ILE A 92 -1.61 10.61 5.82
C ILE A 92 -1.94 12.10 5.83
N THR A 93 -1.33 12.85 4.92
CA THR A 93 -1.50 14.31 4.84
C THR A 93 -2.47 14.73 3.72
N ALA A 94 -2.66 13.88 2.71
CA ALA A 94 -3.53 14.15 1.57
C ALA A 94 -4.12 12.84 1.00
N ILE A 95 -5.24 12.98 0.29
CA ILE A 95 -5.87 11.93 -0.51
C ILE A 95 -6.09 12.53 -1.91
N GLU A 96 -5.48 11.92 -2.92
CA GLU A 96 -5.50 12.42 -4.30
C GLU A 96 -6.18 11.41 -5.22
N PRO A 97 -7.46 11.59 -5.57
CA PRO A 97 -8.14 10.70 -6.50
C PRO A 97 -7.71 10.97 -7.94
N GLU A 98 -7.33 9.90 -8.64
CA GLU A 98 -7.15 9.92 -10.10
C GLU A 98 -8.28 9.12 -10.78
N PHE A 99 -8.94 9.74 -11.76
CA PHE A 99 -10.00 9.11 -12.54
C PHE A 99 -9.54 8.91 -13.98
N THR A 100 -9.24 7.66 -14.33
CA THR A 100 -8.94 7.30 -15.73
C THR A 100 -10.24 7.08 -16.50
N ILE A 101 -10.67 8.06 -17.27
CA ILE A 101 -11.77 7.89 -18.24
C ILE A 101 -11.16 7.40 -19.56
N GLN A 102 -10.90 6.10 -19.68
CA GLN A 102 -10.69 5.51 -20.99
C GLN A 102 -12.04 5.40 -21.71
N ARG A 103 -12.45 6.47 -22.39
CA ARG A 103 -13.47 6.39 -23.43
C ARG A 103 -12.82 5.82 -24.70
N LEU A 104 -13.13 4.58 -25.02
CA LEU A 104 -13.36 4.17 -26.40
C LEU A 104 -14.80 3.67 -26.49
N PRO A 105 -15.60 4.16 -27.47
CA PRO A 105 -16.97 3.71 -27.69
C PRO A 105 -17.06 2.23 -28.07
#